data_AF-A0A6F9CUY0-F1
#
_entry.id   AF-A0A6F9CUY0-F1
#
_cell.length_a   1.000
_cell.length_b   1.000
_cell.length_c   1.000
_cell.angle_alpha   90.00
_cell.angle_beta   90.00
_cell.angle_gamma   90.00
#
_symmetry.space_group_name_H-M   'P 1'
#
loop_
_entity.id
_entity.type
_entity.pdbx_description
1 polymer ?
#
loop_
_entity_poly.entity_id
_entity_poly.type
_entity_poly.pdbx_seq_one_letter_code
_entity_poly.pdbx_strand_id
1 'polypeptide(L)'
;MLPHITGCQGEEGVLPHITVVVRNEYMKDDFLIKIETWHKPDMGTLENVHDLDGPTWKTVEVIPIDIADKDVVAHGNDLMNKIDCPKMCAYKLVTVKFKWWGLQTKVENFIQKQEKRIFTNFHRQLFCWIDNWVELTMADIRRMEEETKKELEELRKSGQVRGMSAAHEQ
;
A
#
# COMPACT_ATOMS: atom_id res chain seq x y z
N MET A 1 5.05 3.02 17.74
CA MET A 1 6.12 3.27 16.75
C MET A 1 5.43 3.84 15.53
N LEU A 2 5.38 5.16 15.41
CA LEU A 2 4.70 5.81 14.28
C LEU A 2 5.64 5.72 13.06
N PRO A 3 5.18 5.23 11.91
CA PRO A 3 5.97 5.27 10.69
C PRO A 3 6.25 6.73 10.32
N HIS A 4 7.52 7.07 10.10
CA HIS A 4 7.89 8.39 9.64
C HIS A 4 7.73 8.44 8.12
N ILE A 5 6.55 8.81 7.63
CA ILE A 5 6.32 8.99 6.18
C ILE A 5 7.33 10.03 5.68
N THR A 6 8.23 9.62 4.78
CA THR A 6 9.29 10.47 4.25
C THR A 6 9.08 10.62 2.75
N GLY A 7 8.33 11.65 2.35
CA GLY A 7 8.30 12.20 0.99
C GLY A 7 7.21 11.69 0.04
N CYS A 8 6.21 12.52 -0.24
CA CYS A 8 5.52 12.52 -1.53
C CYS A 8 6.28 13.48 -2.45
N GLN A 9 6.96 12.98 -3.48
CA GLN A 9 7.52 13.82 -4.55
C GLN A 9 6.53 13.80 -5.72
N GLY A 10 5.72 14.85 -5.83
CA GLY A 10 4.81 15.03 -6.96
C GLY A 10 5.18 16.31 -7.72
N GLU A 11 5.52 16.18 -9.00
CA GLU A 11 5.49 17.29 -9.95
C GLU A 11 4.04 17.43 -10.48
N GLU A 12 3.57 18.67 -10.62
CA GLU A 12 2.23 18.96 -11.12
C GLU A 12 2.07 18.42 -12.55
N GLY A 13 1.12 17.50 -12.77
CA GLY A 13 0.87 16.88 -14.07
C GLY A 13 1.54 15.51 -14.31
N VAL A 14 2.34 15.00 -13.37
CA VAL A 14 2.89 13.63 -13.42
C VAL A 14 2.12 12.74 -12.43
N LEU A 15 1.68 11.56 -12.86
CA LEU A 15 1.04 10.59 -11.96
C LEU A 15 1.97 10.30 -10.77
N PRO A 16 1.45 10.34 -9.53
CA PRO A 16 2.29 10.53 -8.35
C PRO A 16 3.19 9.32 -8.12
N HIS A 17 4.50 9.59 -8.07
CA HIS A 17 5.49 8.69 -7.45
C HIS A 17 5.50 8.96 -5.94
N ILE A 18 5.30 7.91 -5.15
CA ILE A 18 5.19 8.02 -3.69
C ILE A 18 6.21 7.08 -3.07
N THR A 19 6.99 7.60 -2.11
CA THR A 19 7.93 6.80 -1.32
C THR A 19 7.53 6.86 0.15
N VAL A 20 7.34 5.68 0.76
CA VAL A 20 7.10 5.55 2.20
C VAL A 20 8.27 4.78 2.80
N VAL A 21 8.86 5.31 3.87
CA VAL A 21 9.99 4.69 4.57
C VAL A 21 9.62 4.52 6.04
N VAL A 22 9.64 3.28 6.52
CA VAL A 22 9.43 2.94 7.92
C VAL A 22 10.76 2.45 8.49
N ARG A 23 11.19 3.09 9.57
CA ARG A 23 12.40 2.74 10.33
C ARG A 23 12.05 2.53 11.79
N ASN A 24 12.97 1.89 12.52
CA ASN A 24 12.85 1.62 13.92
C ASN A 24 14.10 2.18 14.63
N GLU A 25 13.90 3.05 15.63
CA GLU A 25 15.00 3.72 16.34
C GLU A 25 15.92 2.74 17.09
N TYR A 26 15.35 1.68 17.67
CA TYR A 26 16.09 0.65 18.40
C TYR A 26 16.97 -0.19 17.47
N MET A 27 16.42 -0.61 16.32
CA MET A 27 17.13 -1.44 15.34
C MET A 27 18.02 -0.65 14.39
N LYS A 28 17.89 0.68 14.33
CA LYS A 28 18.68 1.56 13.46
C LYS A 28 18.65 1.06 12.01
N ASP A 29 19.80 0.77 11.42
CA ASP A 29 19.95 0.33 10.03
C ASP A 29 19.56 -1.15 9.82
N ASP A 30 19.30 -1.90 10.89
CA ASP A 30 18.93 -3.31 10.81
C ASP A 30 17.43 -3.52 10.56
N PHE A 31 16.62 -2.46 10.51
CA PHE A 31 15.20 -2.53 10.13
C PHE A 31 14.80 -1.44 9.12
N LEU A 32 14.20 -1.86 8.01
CA LEU A 32 13.63 -0.97 7.00
C LEU A 32 12.41 -1.63 6.36
N ILE A 33 11.32 -0.88 6.21
CA ILE A 33 10.29 -1.18 5.22
C ILE A 33 10.22 0.05 4.31
N LYS A 34 10.47 -0.14 3.02
CA LYS A 34 10.40 0.93 2.01
C LYS A 34 9.39 0.52 0.96
N ILE A 35 8.41 1.37 0.70
CA ILE A 35 7.39 1.17 -0.32
C ILE A 35 7.51 2.30 -1.32
N GLU A 36 7.91 1.98 -2.54
CA GLU A 36 7.89 2.90 -3.67
C GLU A 36 6.70 2.57 -4.55
N THR A 37 5.90 3.57 -4.90
CA THR A 37 4.69 3.37 -5.69
C THR A 37 4.71 4.26 -6.92
N TRP A 38 4.50 3.64 -8.08
CA TRP A 38 4.09 4.33 -9.30
C TRP A 38 2.62 4.05 -9.59
N HIS A 39 1.85 5.10 -9.89
CA HIS A 39 0.50 4.97 -10.44
C HIS A 39 0.61 5.19 -11.95
N LYS A 40 0.14 4.24 -12.76
CA LYS A 40 0.20 4.32 -14.24
C LYS A 40 -1.20 4.11 -14.83
N PRO A 41 -1.54 4.77 -15.95
CA PRO A 41 -2.84 4.63 -16.59
C PRO A 41 -2.84 3.40 -17.51
N ASP A 42 -2.51 2.24 -16.94
CA ASP A 42 -2.41 0.95 -17.63
C ASP A 42 -3.09 -0.17 -16.82
N MET A 43 -2.93 -1.40 -17.27
CA MET A 43 -3.50 -2.62 -16.67
C MET A 43 -2.44 -3.51 -16.00
N GLY A 44 -1.31 -2.96 -15.55
CA GLY A 44 -0.27 -3.77 -14.90
C GLY A 44 0.67 -4.46 -15.90
N THR A 45 0.75 -3.99 -17.14
CA THR A 45 1.51 -4.64 -18.23
C THR A 45 2.97 -4.20 -18.32
N LEU A 46 3.34 -3.07 -17.72
CA LEU A 46 4.72 -2.60 -17.69
C LEU A 46 5.58 -3.45 -16.73
N GLU A 47 6.74 -3.88 -17.20
CA GLU A 47 7.76 -4.53 -16.37
C GLU A 47 8.76 -3.51 -15.83
N ASN A 48 9.32 -3.79 -14.64
CA ASN A 48 10.39 -3.00 -14.03
C ASN A 48 10.16 -1.47 -14.06
N VAL A 49 8.95 -1.01 -13.74
CA VAL A 49 8.57 0.42 -13.76
C VAL A 49 9.45 1.30 -12.86
N HIS A 50 10.10 0.68 -11.88
CA HIS A 50 11.02 1.34 -10.94
C HIS A 50 12.47 1.43 -11.48
N ASP A 51 12.72 0.93 -12.69
CA ASP A 51 14.02 0.98 -13.37
C ASP A 51 15.17 0.39 -12.53
N LEU A 52 14.91 -0.76 -11.90
CA LEU A 52 15.92 -1.48 -11.12
C LEU A 52 16.96 -2.08 -12.07
N ASP A 53 18.20 -2.19 -11.60
CA ASP A 53 19.23 -2.91 -12.35
C ASP A 53 18.86 -4.39 -12.56
N GLY A 54 19.32 -4.98 -13.66
CA GLY A 54 18.97 -6.35 -14.05
C GLY A 54 19.20 -7.41 -12.96
N PRO A 55 20.34 -7.42 -12.25
CA PRO A 55 20.56 -8.29 -11.10
C PRO A 55 19.52 -8.12 -9.98
N THR A 56 19.22 -6.88 -9.57
CA THR A 56 18.23 -6.61 -8.52
C THR A 56 16.82 -7.03 -8.97
N TRP A 57 16.41 -6.66 -10.18
CA TRP A 57 15.09 -7.00 -10.74
C TRP A 57 14.81 -8.50 -10.74
N LYS A 58 15.82 -9.33 -11.03
CA LYS A 58 15.70 -10.81 -11.00
C LYS A 58 15.35 -11.38 -9.62
N THR A 59 15.56 -10.62 -8.55
CA THR A 59 15.21 -11.05 -7.18
C THR A 59 13.81 -10.59 -6.77
N VAL A 60 13.15 -9.75 -7.58
CA VAL A 60 11.82 -9.22 -7.29
C VAL A 60 10.75 -10.22 -7.73
N GLU A 61 9.89 -10.61 -6.79
CA GLU A 61 8.67 -11.36 -7.09
C GLU A 61 7.54 -10.39 -7.42
N VAL A 62 6.92 -10.55 -8.60
CA VAL A 62 5.76 -9.75 -9.00
C VAL A 62 4.48 -10.48 -8.59
N ILE A 63 3.73 -9.86 -7.68
CA ILE A 63 2.49 -10.43 -7.12
C ILE A 63 1.30 -9.56 -7.52
N PRO A 64 0.44 -9.99 -8.46
CA PRO A 64 -0.79 -9.29 -8.77
C PRO A 64 -1.77 -9.37 -7.59
N ILE A 65 -2.45 -8.26 -7.30
CA ILE A 65 -3.54 -8.18 -6.33
C ILE A 65 -4.83 -7.93 -7.12
N ASP A 66 -5.69 -8.94 -7.18
CA ASP A 66 -7.03 -8.79 -7.73
C ASP A 66 -8.00 -8.41 -6.59
N ILE A 67 -8.56 -7.20 -6.68
CA ILE A 67 -9.55 -6.72 -5.70
C ILE A 67 -10.92 -7.36 -5.90
N ALA A 68 -11.17 -7.96 -7.06
CA ALA A 68 -12.43 -8.56 -7.49
C ALA A 68 -12.42 -10.10 -7.48
N ASP A 69 -11.32 -10.74 -7.03
CA ASP A 69 -11.13 -12.19 -7.10
C ASP A 69 -12.35 -12.98 -6.56
N LYS A 70 -12.70 -14.02 -7.32
CA LYS A 70 -14.03 -14.60 -7.50
C LYS A 70 -14.36 -15.80 -6.62
N ASP A 71 -13.50 -16.24 -5.71
CA ASP A 71 -13.93 -17.23 -4.69
C ASP A 71 -15.09 -16.69 -3.80
N VAL A 72 -15.45 -15.40 -3.95
CA VAL A 72 -16.55 -14.73 -3.25
C VAL A 72 -17.60 -14.09 -4.18
N VAL A 73 -17.34 -13.86 -5.48
CA VAL A 73 -18.24 -13.07 -6.35
C VAL A 73 -18.31 -13.62 -7.79
N ALA A 74 -19.49 -14.05 -8.23
CA ALA A 74 -19.70 -14.73 -9.52
C ALA A 74 -19.35 -13.91 -10.79
N HIS A 75 -19.21 -12.57 -10.72
CA HIS A 75 -19.23 -11.69 -11.92
C HIS A 75 -18.01 -10.78 -12.17
N GLY A 76 -16.95 -10.81 -11.35
CA GLY A 76 -15.71 -9.99 -11.48
C GLY A 76 -15.00 -9.84 -12.85
N ASN A 77 -15.22 -10.70 -13.85
CA ASN A 77 -14.53 -10.58 -15.16
C ASN A 77 -15.13 -9.50 -16.08
N ASP A 78 -16.34 -9.01 -15.80
CA ASP A 78 -17.01 -8.04 -16.67
C ASP A 78 -16.46 -6.61 -16.51
N LEU A 79 -15.83 -6.30 -15.38
CA LEU A 79 -15.28 -4.95 -15.11
C LEU A 79 -14.05 -4.65 -15.95
N MET A 80 -13.19 -5.65 -16.18
CA MET A 80 -11.94 -5.47 -16.94
C MET A 80 -12.20 -5.19 -18.43
N ASN A 81 -13.33 -5.68 -18.96
CA ASN A 81 -13.69 -5.56 -20.37
C ASN A 81 -14.49 -4.29 -20.73
N LYS A 82 -14.94 -3.50 -19.75
CA LYS A 82 -15.64 -2.24 -20.02
C LYS A 82 -14.68 -1.14 -20.46
N ILE A 83 -14.89 -0.59 -21.65
CA ILE A 83 -14.01 0.43 -22.26
C ILE A 83 -14.18 1.79 -21.59
N ASP A 84 -15.40 2.14 -21.18
CA ASP A 84 -15.73 3.47 -20.63
C ASP A 84 -15.46 3.62 -19.12
N CYS A 85 -14.78 2.65 -18.50
CA CYS A 85 -14.40 2.71 -17.09
C CYS A 85 -12.93 3.14 -16.98
N PRO A 86 -12.60 4.27 -16.32
CA PRO A 86 -11.21 4.64 -16.06
C PRO A 86 -10.47 3.55 -15.30
N LYS A 87 -9.25 3.24 -15.74
CA LYS A 87 -8.40 2.18 -15.16
C LYS A 87 -7.00 2.73 -14.89
N MET A 88 -6.37 2.17 -13.87
CA MET A 88 -4.99 2.43 -13.51
C MET A 88 -4.39 1.23 -12.78
N CYS A 89 -3.07 1.13 -12.75
CA CYS A 89 -2.34 0.17 -11.94
C CYS A 89 -1.41 0.89 -10.95
N ALA A 90 -1.36 0.40 -9.71
CA ALA A 90 -0.41 0.84 -8.70
C ALA A 90 0.72 -0.18 -8.58
N TYR A 91 1.91 0.18 -9.06
CA TYR A 91 3.12 -0.61 -8.99
C TYR A 91 3.84 -0.35 -7.66
N LYS A 92 3.53 -1.15 -6.64
CA LYS A 92 4.12 -1.03 -5.29
C LYS A 92 5.34 -1.94 -5.13
N LEU A 93 6.54 -1.37 -5.16
CA LEU A 93 7.78 -2.07 -4.84
C LEU A 93 8.01 -2.03 -3.33
N VAL A 94 7.91 -3.19 -2.68
CA VAL A 94 8.09 -3.34 -1.23
C VAL A 94 9.46 -3.94 -0.94
N THR A 95 10.33 -3.14 -0.35
CA THR A 95 11.64 -3.58 0.14
C THR A 95 11.59 -3.72 1.66
N VAL A 96 11.87 -4.92 2.16
CA VAL A 96 11.96 -5.20 3.60
C VAL A 96 13.39 -5.60 3.93
N LYS A 97 13.95 -4.99 4.97
CA LYS A 97 15.23 -5.37 5.58
C LYS A 97 14.98 -5.62 7.07
N PHE A 98 15.34 -6.81 7.54
CA PHE A 98 15.34 -7.11 8.97
C PHE A 98 16.55 -7.99 9.32
N LYS A 99 17.61 -7.36 9.83
CA LYS A 99 18.84 -8.05 10.18
C LYS A 99 18.84 -8.43 11.66
N TRP A 100 18.38 -9.64 11.95
CA TRP A 100 18.43 -10.22 13.29
C TRP A 100 18.83 -11.69 13.21
N TRP A 101 19.81 -12.09 14.02
CA TRP A 101 20.35 -13.44 14.02
C TRP A 101 19.27 -14.49 14.34
N GLY A 102 19.05 -15.43 13.41
CA GLY A 102 18.07 -16.51 13.56
C GLY A 102 16.61 -16.16 13.24
N LEU A 103 16.30 -14.90 12.94
CA LEU A 103 14.92 -14.45 12.66
C LEU A 103 14.72 -13.72 11.33
N GLN A 104 15.81 -13.35 10.63
CA GLN A 104 15.78 -12.55 9.40
C GLN A 104 14.69 -13.00 8.40
N THR A 105 14.88 -14.16 7.76
CA THR A 105 13.98 -14.65 6.70
C THR A 105 12.53 -14.81 7.18
N LYS A 106 12.33 -15.26 8.42
CA LYS A 106 10.99 -15.47 8.98
C LYS A 106 10.25 -14.14 9.11
N VAL A 107 10.91 -13.10 9.61
CA VAL A 107 10.29 -11.78 9.82
C VAL A 107 10.13 -11.03 8.50
N GLU A 108 11.10 -11.08 7.59
CA GLU A 108 11.00 -10.47 6.26
C GLU A 108 9.80 -11.04 5.48
N ASN A 109 9.67 -12.37 5.44
CA ASN A 109 8.53 -13.03 4.80
C ASN A 109 7.19 -12.70 5.48
N PHE A 110 7.18 -12.61 6.81
CA PHE A 110 5.99 -12.22 7.55
C PHE A 110 5.54 -10.80 7.20
N ILE A 111 6.47 -9.83 7.16
CA ILE A 111 6.17 -8.45 6.78
C ILE A 111 5.63 -8.38 5.35
N GLN A 112 6.26 -9.07 4.40
CA GLN A 112 5.78 -9.09 3.01
C GLN A 112 4.34 -9.64 2.89
N LYS A 113 4.00 -10.69 3.65
CA LYS A 113 2.63 -11.22 3.73
C LYS A 113 1.64 -10.20 4.30
N GLN A 114 2.01 -9.50 5.37
CA GLN A 114 1.15 -8.49 5.98
C GLN A 114 0.95 -7.29 5.03
N GLU A 115 2.00 -6.82 4.34
CA GLU A 115 1.88 -5.75 3.34
C GLU A 115 0.93 -6.14 2.20
N LYS A 116 1.06 -7.36 1.65
CA LYS A 116 0.12 -7.89 0.65
C LYS A 116 -1.33 -7.86 1.18
N ARG A 117 -1.56 -8.34 2.41
CA ARG A 117 -2.88 -8.35 3.05
C ARG A 117 -3.43 -6.93 3.25
N ILE A 118 -2.59 -6.00 3.70
CA ILE A 118 -2.96 -4.59 3.89
C ILE A 118 -3.37 -3.99 2.55
N PHE A 119 -2.58 -4.16 1.49
CA PHE A 119 -2.92 -3.64 0.17
C PHE A 119 -4.20 -4.23 -0.39
N THR A 120 -4.42 -5.55 -0.28
CA THR A 120 -5.66 -6.18 -0.72
C THR A 120 -6.88 -5.58 -0.02
N ASN A 121 -6.85 -5.50 1.32
CA ASN A 121 -7.98 -4.99 2.09
C ASN A 121 -8.21 -3.50 1.86
N PHE A 122 -7.13 -2.71 1.82
CA PHE A 122 -7.18 -1.28 1.58
C PHE A 122 -7.81 -0.95 0.22
N HIS A 123 -7.36 -1.59 -0.87
CA HIS A 123 -7.91 -1.27 -2.20
C HIS A 123 -9.34 -1.78 -2.38
N ARG A 124 -9.73 -2.88 -1.72
CA ARG A 124 -11.14 -3.31 -1.66
C ARG A 124 -12.02 -2.26 -0.98
N GLN A 125 -11.58 -1.75 0.18
CA GLN A 125 -12.30 -0.68 0.88
C GLN A 125 -12.35 0.60 0.06
N LEU A 126 -11.21 1.02 -0.52
CA LEU A 126 -11.11 2.20 -1.35
C LEU A 126 -12.08 2.15 -2.54
N PHE A 127 -12.16 1.00 -3.22
CA PHE A 127 -13.12 0.79 -4.31
C PHE A 127 -14.57 0.82 -3.81
N CYS A 128 -14.89 0.10 -2.72
CA CYS A 128 -16.25 0.09 -2.15
C CYS A 128 -16.68 1.45 -1.58
N TRP A 129 -15.76 2.36 -1.32
CA TRP A 129 -16.05 3.71 -0.82
C TRP A 129 -16.00 4.78 -1.90
N ILE A 130 -15.94 4.42 -3.19
CA ILE A 130 -15.82 5.40 -4.29
C ILE A 130 -16.88 6.50 -4.23
N ASP A 131 -18.13 6.15 -3.96
CA ASP A 131 -19.24 7.12 -3.87
C ASP A 131 -19.05 8.13 -2.73
N ASN A 132 -18.22 7.82 -1.72
CA ASN A 132 -17.95 8.71 -0.59
C ASN A 132 -16.83 9.70 -0.87
N TRP A 133 -15.95 9.44 -1.84
CA TRP A 133 -14.74 10.26 -2.07
C TRP A 133 -14.60 10.82 -3.48
N VAL A 134 -15.29 10.28 -4.50
CA VAL A 134 -15.10 10.66 -5.90
C VAL A 134 -15.45 12.13 -6.19
N GLU A 135 -16.37 12.72 -5.42
CA GLU A 135 -16.80 14.11 -5.57
C GLU A 135 -16.03 15.10 -4.68
N LEU A 136 -15.10 14.61 -3.85
CA LEU A 136 -14.38 15.46 -2.90
C LEU A 136 -13.32 16.31 -3.61
N THR A 137 -13.24 17.58 -3.20
CA THR A 137 -12.16 18.46 -3.64
C THR A 137 -10.91 18.25 -2.79
N MET A 138 -9.74 18.64 -3.29
CA MET A 138 -8.51 18.63 -2.47
C MET A 138 -8.63 19.50 -1.20
N ALA A 139 -9.48 20.53 -1.21
CA ALA A 139 -9.75 21.34 -0.01
C ALA A 139 -10.54 20.53 1.03
N ASP A 140 -11.52 19.72 0.60
CA ASP A 140 -12.26 18.82 1.49
C ASP A 140 -11.32 17.76 2.08
N ILE A 141 -10.44 17.17 1.27
CA ILE A 141 -9.43 16.20 1.73
C ILE A 141 -8.57 16.81 2.84
N ARG A 142 -8.02 18.01 2.64
CA ARG A 142 -7.17 18.68 3.64
C ARG A 142 -7.91 18.99 4.95
N ARG A 143 -9.20 19.39 4.87
CA ARG A 143 -10.03 19.60 6.05
C ARG A 143 -10.22 18.28 6.81
N MET A 144 -10.59 17.22 6.11
CA MET A 144 -10.78 15.89 6.71
C MET A 144 -9.47 15.32 7.30
N GLU A 145 -8.32 15.57 6.68
CA GLU A 145 -7.01 15.19 7.25
C GLU A 145 -6.77 15.85 8.62
N GLU A 146 -7.14 17.13 8.77
CA GLU A 146 -7.00 17.84 10.05
C GLU A 146 -7.97 17.30 11.11
N GLU A 147 -9.23 17.06 10.74
CA GLU A 147 -10.24 16.48 11.63
C GLU A 147 -9.85 15.07 12.07
N THR A 148 -9.50 14.20 11.12
CA THR A 148 -9.05 12.83 11.36
C THR A 148 -7.82 12.80 12.27
N LYS A 149 -6.87 13.73 12.09
CA LYS A 149 -5.69 13.84 12.95
C LYS A 149 -6.07 14.08 14.42
N LYS A 150 -7.06 14.95 14.67
CA LYS A 150 -7.55 15.23 16.04
C LYS A 150 -8.23 14.00 16.63
N GLU A 151 -9.13 13.37 15.88
CA GLU A 151 -9.85 12.16 16.32
C GLU A 151 -8.91 10.99 16.61
N LEU A 152 -7.92 10.74 15.75
CA LEU A 152 -6.94 9.67 15.94
C LEU A 152 -6.10 9.90 17.20
N GLU A 153 -5.74 11.14 17.50
CA GLU A 153 -4.96 11.47 18.71
C GLU A 153 -5.78 11.28 19.98
N GLU A 154 -7.09 11.53 19.94
CA GLU A 154 -8.02 11.24 21.03
C GLU A 154 -8.21 9.73 21.22
N LEU A 155 -8.53 9.01 20.15
CA LEU A 155 -8.70 7.55 20.16
C LEU A 155 -7.43 6.82 20.61
N ARG A 156 -6.24 7.34 20.29
CA ARG A 156 -4.98 6.80 20.78
C ARG A 156 -4.83 6.91 22.30
N LYS A 157 -5.43 7.93 22.92
CA LYS A 157 -5.36 8.17 24.37
C LYS A 157 -6.46 7.44 25.15
N SER A 158 -7.67 7.36 24.60
CA SER A 158 -8.87 6.90 25.32
C SER A 158 -9.60 5.72 24.69
N GLY A 159 -9.29 5.38 23.44
CA GLY A 159 -9.96 4.33 22.69
C GLY A 159 -9.49 2.91 23.05
N GLN A 160 -10.33 1.93 22.72
CA GLN A 160 -9.96 0.51 22.78
C GLN A 160 -9.17 0.10 21.54
N VAL A 161 -8.31 -0.92 21.70
CA VAL A 161 -7.59 -1.53 20.58
C VAL A 161 -8.60 -2.12 19.58
N ARG A 162 -8.49 -1.74 18.31
CA ARG A 162 -9.38 -2.16 17.22
C ARG A 162 -8.62 -2.27 15.91
N GLY A 163 -9.24 -2.88 14.90
CA GLY A 163 -8.69 -3.02 13.54
C GLY A 163 -8.08 -4.39 13.26
N MET A 164 -7.18 -4.46 12.28
CA MET A 164 -6.57 -5.73 11.85
C MET A 164 -5.60 -6.27 12.90
N SER A 165 -5.80 -7.54 13.28
CA SER A 165 -4.86 -8.30 14.11
C SER A 165 -3.93 -9.15 13.25
N ALA A 166 -2.65 -9.14 13.60
CA ALA A 166 -1.62 -9.99 13.01
C ALA A 166 -1.67 -11.44 13.50
N ALA A 167 -2.43 -11.74 14.57
CA ALA A 167 -2.34 -13.01 15.29
C ALA A 167 -3.14 -14.19 14.68
N HIS A 168 -3.97 -13.95 13.66
CA HIS A 168 -4.75 -14.98 12.98
C HIS A 168 -4.27 -15.17 11.54
N GLU A 169 -3.20 -15.94 11.39
CA GLU A 169 -2.94 -16.75 10.19
C GLU A 169 -3.21 -18.20 10.62
N GLN A 170 -4.33 -18.79 10.17
CA GLN A 170 -4.55 -20.24 10.18
C GLN A 170 -4.08 -20.80 8.84
#